data_AF-A0A4S0Q8S7-F1
#
_entry.id   AF-A0A4S0Q8S7-F1
#
_cell.length_a   1.000
_cell.length_b   1.000
_cell.length_c   1.000
_cell.angle_alpha   90.00
_cell.angle_beta   90.00
_cell.angle_gamma   90.00
#
_symmetry.space_group_name_H-M   'P 1'
#
loop_
_entity.id
_entity.type
_entity.pdbx_description
1 polymer ?
#
loop_
_entity_poly.entity_id
_entity_poly.type
_entity_poly.pdbx_seq_one_letter_code
_entity_poly.pdbx_strand_id
1 'polypeptide(L)'
;PAHIHEAVVAAYVKGAIVNEIDPGDFDKLVEPWLSEEGRVSFYRQFAQADEKYTAEVEPMFGDIRCPVKIIWGEDDPWLPLERGKTLHALIPRAVFRTLP
;
A
#
# COMPACT_ATOMS: atom_id res chain seq x y z
N PRO A 1 16.51 -18.94 -5.33
CA PRO A 1 17.34 -19.20 -4.12
C PRO A 1 16.89 -18.29 -2.97
N ALA A 2 17.09 -18.69 -1.70
CA ALA A 2 16.62 -17.92 -0.55
C ALA A 2 17.15 -16.48 -0.53
N HIS A 3 18.48 -16.30 -0.66
CA HIS A 3 19.11 -14.97 -0.71
C HIS A 3 18.63 -14.08 -1.88
N ILE A 4 18.26 -14.67 -3.01
CA ILE A 4 17.69 -13.92 -4.14
C ILE A 4 16.27 -13.46 -3.82
N HIS A 5 15.48 -14.31 -3.19
CA HIS A 5 14.11 -13.95 -2.79
C HIS A 5 14.14 -12.83 -1.75
N GLU A 6 14.99 -12.93 -0.74
CA GLU A 6 15.21 -11.90 0.26
C GLU A 6 15.57 -10.55 -0.37
N ALA A 7 16.52 -10.53 -1.31
CA ALA A 7 16.88 -9.30 -2.04
C ALA A 7 15.69 -8.70 -2.82
N VAL A 8 14.82 -9.53 -3.41
CA VAL A 8 13.61 -9.08 -4.11
C VAL A 8 12.60 -8.47 -3.13
N VAL A 9 12.32 -9.14 -2.01
CA VAL A 9 11.40 -8.63 -0.99
C VAL A 9 11.92 -7.31 -0.42
N ALA A 10 13.20 -7.26 -0.04
CA ALA A 10 13.83 -6.06 0.49
C ALA A 10 13.75 -4.90 -0.52
N ALA A 11 14.06 -5.14 -1.79
CA ALA A 11 13.93 -4.12 -2.83
C ALA A 11 12.48 -3.64 -3.01
N TYR A 12 11.50 -4.56 -2.96
CA TYR A 12 10.08 -4.23 -3.08
C TYR A 12 9.60 -3.37 -1.90
N VAL A 13 9.86 -3.79 -0.66
CA VAL A 13 9.50 -3.05 0.56
C VAL A 13 10.17 -1.68 0.58
N LYS A 14 11.46 -1.62 0.22
CA LYS A 14 12.20 -0.35 0.10
C LYS A 14 11.58 0.59 -0.93
N GLY A 15 11.00 0.04 -1.99
CA GLY A 15 10.29 0.80 -3.01
C GLY A 15 9.05 1.54 -2.51
N ALA A 16 8.52 1.24 -1.32
CA ALA A 16 7.42 1.96 -0.67
C ALA A 16 7.87 3.05 0.31
N ILE A 17 9.16 3.14 0.61
CA ILE A 17 9.71 3.95 1.70
C ILE A 17 10.37 5.19 1.13
N VAL A 18 9.86 6.37 1.51
CA VAL A 18 10.41 7.67 1.12
C VAL A 18 11.47 8.15 2.11
N ASN A 19 11.16 8.08 3.40
CA ASN A 19 12.02 8.55 4.49
C ASN A 19 12.88 7.42 5.05
N GLU A 20 14.04 7.74 5.63
CA GLU A 20 14.83 6.75 6.34
C GLU A 20 14.02 6.11 7.48
N ILE A 21 14.14 4.79 7.61
CA ILE A 21 13.59 4.05 8.73
C ILE A 21 14.71 3.29 9.44
N ASP A 22 14.49 2.98 10.73
CA ASP A 22 15.45 2.19 11.50
C ASP A 22 15.69 0.82 10.80
N PRO A 23 16.95 0.39 10.64
CA PRO A 23 17.26 -0.87 9.98
C PRO A 23 16.56 -2.08 10.62
N GLY A 24 16.44 -2.10 11.95
CA GLY A 24 15.76 -3.19 12.66
C GLY A 24 14.24 -3.19 12.45
N ASP A 25 13.64 -2.03 12.15
CA ASP A 25 12.24 -1.96 11.74
C ASP A 25 12.05 -2.34 10.27
N PHE A 26 13.00 -1.99 9.39
CA PHE A 26 13.01 -2.47 8.01
C PHE A 26 13.07 -3.99 7.95
N ASP A 27 13.96 -4.60 8.73
CA ASP A 27 14.11 -6.05 8.78
C ASP A 27 12.81 -6.75 9.20
N LYS A 28 12.07 -6.19 10.17
CA LYS A 28 10.75 -6.70 10.60
C LYS A 28 9.68 -6.58 9.51
N LEU A 29 9.78 -5.62 8.59
CA LEU A 29 8.85 -5.52 7.46
C LEU A 29 9.13 -6.58 6.39
N VAL A 30 10.40 -7.00 6.27
CA VAL A 30 10.84 -8.02 5.31
C VAL A 30 10.60 -9.43 5.85
N GLU A 31 10.87 -9.67 7.14
CA GLU A 31 10.88 -10.97 7.80
C GLU A 31 9.65 -11.87 7.49
N PRO A 32 8.39 -11.39 7.53
CA PRO A 32 7.22 -12.25 7.32
C PRO A 32 7.21 -12.95 5.96
N TRP A 33 7.87 -12.37 4.97
CA TRP A 33 7.91 -12.87 3.60
C TRP A 33 9.01 -13.90 3.35
N LEU A 34 9.97 -14.06 4.27
CA LEU A 34 11.16 -14.91 4.06
C LEU A 34 10.93 -16.38 4.42
N SER A 35 9.89 -16.69 5.19
CA SER A 35 9.47 -18.07 5.45
C SER A 35 8.98 -18.74 4.16
N GLU A 36 8.90 -20.07 4.12
CA GLU A 36 8.40 -20.77 2.92
C GLU A 36 6.94 -20.39 2.60
N GLU A 37 6.10 -20.27 3.62
CA GLU A 37 4.72 -19.81 3.48
C GLU A 37 4.66 -18.33 3.06
N GLY A 38 5.50 -17.49 3.68
CA GLY A 38 5.64 -16.08 3.34
C GLY A 38 6.05 -15.86 1.89
N ARG A 39 7.02 -16.64 1.41
CA ARG A 39 7.51 -16.59 0.02
C ARG A 39 6.40 -16.92 -0.97
N VAL A 40 5.61 -17.97 -0.70
CA VAL A 40 4.45 -18.31 -1.54
C VAL A 40 3.40 -17.19 -1.50
N SER A 41 3.13 -16.64 -0.31
CA SER A 41 2.18 -15.55 -0.12
C SER A 41 2.60 -14.27 -0.87
N PHE A 42 3.88 -13.90 -0.80
CA PHE A 42 4.45 -12.71 -1.45
C PHE A 42 4.18 -12.70 -2.95
N TYR A 43 4.37 -13.83 -3.64
CA TYR A 43 4.07 -13.91 -5.07
C TYR A 43 2.57 -14.06 -5.36
N ARG A 44 1.82 -14.71 -4.47
CA ARG A 44 0.37 -14.89 -4.63
C ARG A 44 -0.37 -13.56 -4.61
N GLN A 45 0.01 -12.61 -3.74
CA GLN A 45 -0.65 -11.30 -3.70
C GLN A 45 -0.53 -10.53 -5.03
N PHE A 46 0.58 -10.63 -5.76
CA PHE A 46 0.72 -10.00 -7.07
C PHE A 46 -0.18 -10.66 -8.12
N ALA A 47 -0.29 -11.98 -8.09
CA ALA A 47 -1.19 -12.71 -8.99
C ALA A 47 -2.68 -12.43 -8.71
N GLN A 48 -3.01 -11.99 -7.49
CA GLN A 48 -4.36 -11.65 -7.06
C GLN A 48 -4.67 -10.15 -7.16
N ALA A 49 -3.66 -9.31 -7.37
CA ALA A 49 -3.82 -7.86 -7.49
C ALA A 49 -4.47 -7.53 -8.85
N ASP A 50 -5.79 -7.32 -8.81
CA ASP A 50 -6.61 -7.01 -9.98
C ASP A 50 -7.51 -5.81 -9.67
N GLU A 51 -7.47 -4.79 -10.53
CA GLU A 51 -8.23 -3.55 -10.35
C GLU A 51 -9.75 -3.78 -10.31
N LYS A 52 -10.26 -4.91 -10.85
CA LYS A 52 -11.68 -5.23 -10.79
C LYS A 52 -12.23 -5.22 -9.36
N TYR A 53 -11.44 -5.66 -8.39
CA TYR A 53 -11.88 -5.74 -7.00
C TYR A 53 -12.05 -4.35 -6.37
N THR A 54 -11.24 -3.36 -6.81
CA THR A 54 -11.42 -1.96 -6.44
C THR A 54 -12.64 -1.36 -7.15
N ALA A 55 -12.79 -1.64 -8.45
CA ALA A 55 -13.90 -1.14 -9.25
C ALA A 55 -15.27 -1.62 -8.75
N GLU A 56 -15.36 -2.82 -8.19
CA GLU A 56 -16.57 -3.37 -7.59
C GLU A 56 -17.07 -2.56 -6.39
N VAL A 57 -16.17 -1.99 -5.58
CA VAL A 57 -16.52 -1.26 -4.34
C VAL A 57 -16.55 0.25 -4.50
N GLU A 58 -15.86 0.80 -5.51
CA GLU A 58 -15.75 2.24 -5.75
C GLU A 58 -17.13 2.97 -5.82
N PRO A 59 -18.17 2.43 -6.49
CA PRO A 59 -19.49 3.07 -6.52
C PRO A 59 -20.13 3.24 -5.14
N MET A 60 -19.71 2.45 -4.14
CA MET A 60 -20.28 2.46 -2.79
C MET A 60 -19.64 3.52 -1.87
N PHE A 61 -18.58 4.21 -2.31
CA PHE A 61 -17.88 5.20 -1.49
C PHE A 61 -18.76 6.38 -1.06
N GLY A 62 -19.75 6.75 -1.90
CA GLY A 62 -20.73 7.79 -1.59
C GLY A 62 -21.66 7.43 -0.42
N ASP A 63 -21.81 6.14 -0.13
CA ASP A 63 -22.73 5.63 0.90
C ASP A 63 -22.09 5.57 2.31
N ILE A 64 -20.83 5.98 2.46
CA ILE A 64 -20.13 5.93 3.75
C ILE A 64 -20.79 6.87 4.78
N ARG A 65 -21.32 6.27 5.85
CA ARG A 65 -22.13 6.97 6.86
C ARG A 65 -21.34 7.53 8.04
N CYS A 66 -20.12 7.05 8.28
CA CYS A 66 -19.26 7.53 9.37
C CYS A 66 -18.32 8.67 8.91
N PRO A 67 -17.74 9.44 9.86
CA PRO A 67 -16.66 10.37 9.54
C PRO A 67 -15.47 9.65 8.92
N VAL A 68 -14.91 10.22 7.85
CA VAL A 68 -13.74 9.68 7.14
C VAL A 68 -12.61 10.71 7.14
N LYS A 69 -11.39 10.25 7.39
CA LYS A 69 -10.17 11.03 7.19
C LYS A 69 -9.24 10.26 6.27
N ILE A 70 -8.88 10.88 5.16
CA ILE A 70 -7.92 10.36 4.19
C ILE A 70 -6.60 11.05 4.47
N ILE A 71 -5.55 10.25 4.72
CA ILE A 71 -4.18 10.72 4.89
C ILE A 71 -3.37 10.18 3.73
N TRP A 72 -2.59 11.03 3.07
CA TRP A 72 -1.86 10.67 1.85
C TRP A 72 -0.45 11.24 1.86
N GLY A 73 0.57 10.45 1.53
CA GLY A 73 1.95 10.92 1.38
C GLY A 73 2.13 11.69 0.07
N GLU A 74 2.70 12.88 0.11
CA GLU A 74 2.90 13.71 -1.11
C GLU A 74 3.84 13.03 -2.11
N ASP A 75 4.87 12.36 -1.59
CA ASP A 75 5.91 11.66 -2.35
C ASP A 75 5.69 10.14 -2.41
N ASP A 76 4.45 9.66 -2.31
CA ASP A 76 4.14 8.23 -2.40
C ASP A 76 4.65 7.65 -3.75
N PRO A 77 5.62 6.69 -3.70
CA PRO A 77 6.27 6.17 -4.90
C PRO A 77 5.40 5.19 -5.68
N TRP A 78 4.31 4.70 -5.10
CA TRP A 78 3.42 3.69 -5.71
C TRP A 78 2.14 4.30 -6.27
N LEU A 79 1.56 5.28 -5.57
CA LEU A 79 0.31 5.91 -5.97
C LEU A 79 0.43 7.43 -6.01
N PRO A 80 0.21 8.07 -7.18
CA PRO A 80 0.32 9.52 -7.28
C PRO A 80 -0.76 10.20 -6.43
N LEU A 81 -0.43 11.38 -5.89
CA LEU A 81 -1.32 12.20 -5.05
C LEU A 81 -2.72 12.42 -5.64
N GLU A 82 -2.82 12.52 -6.97
CA GLU A 82 -4.10 12.69 -7.67
C GLU A 82 -5.07 11.52 -7.42
N ARG A 83 -4.58 10.29 -7.20
CA ARG A 83 -5.44 9.17 -6.81
C ARG A 83 -6.11 9.42 -5.46
N GLY A 84 -5.38 9.98 -4.49
CA GLY A 84 -5.92 10.36 -3.19
C GLY A 84 -6.97 11.46 -3.28
N LYS A 85 -6.75 12.45 -4.15
CA LYS A 85 -7.73 13.52 -4.41
C LYS A 85 -9.00 12.98 -5.07
N THR A 86 -8.88 12.06 -6.02
CA THR A 86 -10.03 11.37 -6.61
C THR A 86 -10.83 10.60 -5.55
N LEU A 87 -10.17 9.84 -4.69
CA LEU A 87 -10.82 9.13 -3.58
C LEU A 87 -11.58 10.09 -2.66
N HIS A 88 -10.97 11.23 -2.30
CA HIS A 88 -11.64 12.25 -1.49
C HIS A 88 -12.90 12.80 -2.16
N ALA A 89 -12.87 13.06 -3.47
CA ALA A 89 -14.02 13.55 -4.21
C ALA A 89 -15.21 12.55 -4.22
N LEU A 90 -14.92 11.26 -4.14
CA LEU A 90 -15.92 10.19 -4.11
C LEU A 90 -16.58 10.00 -2.73
N ILE A 91 -16.01 10.54 -1.65
CA ILE A 91 -16.51 10.40 -0.28
C ILE A 91 -16.96 11.77 0.25
N PRO A 92 -18.26 12.12 0.19
CA PRO A 92 -18.76 13.51 0.36
C PRO A 92 -18.40 14.21 1.67
N ARG A 93 -18.10 13.44 2.73
CA ARG A 93 -17.80 13.96 4.08
C ARG A 93 -16.38 13.60 4.55
N ALA A 94 -15.52 13.17 3.64
CA ALA A 94 -14.12 12.92 3.99
C ALA A 94 -13.38 14.24 4.24
N VAL A 95 -12.39 14.19 5.13
CA VAL A 95 -11.34 15.21 5.24
C VAL A 95 -10.08 14.67 4.61
N PHE A 96 -9.47 15.41 3.69
CA PHE A 96 -8.18 15.07 3.09
C PHE A 96 -7.03 15.82 3.77
N ARG A 97 -5.97 15.09 4.12
CA ARG A 97 -4.72 15.67 4.64
C ARG A 97 -3.53 15.01 3.97
N THR A 98 -2.64 15.82 3.43
CA THR A 98 -1.35 15.33 2.94
C THR A 98 -0.31 15.28 4.05
N LEU A 99 0.68 14.41 3.88
CA LEU A 99 1.91 14.35 4.66
C LEU A 99 3.09 14.59 3.72
N PRO A 100 3.94 15.59 4.00
CA PRO A 100 5.20 15.75 3.28
C PRO A 100 6.17 14.62 3.60
#